data_AF-A0A550GS68-F1
#
_entry.id   AF-A0A550GS68-F1
#
_cell.length_a   1.000
_cell.length_b   1.000
_cell.length_c   1.000
_cell.angle_alpha   90.00
_cell.angle_beta   90.00
_cell.angle_gamma   90.00
#
_symmetry.space_group_name_H-M   'P 1'
#
loop_
_entity.id
_entity.type
_entity.pdbx_description
1 polymer ?
#
loop_
_entity_poly.entity_id
_entity_poly.type
_entity_poly.pdbx_seq_one_letter_code
_entity_poly.pdbx_strand_id
1 'polypeptide(L)'
;MSKAIIDTNHVWTVLMDVGAKKMVELPLFQVTKDIFVDADFTDKIKQLMLENAHYLPGNNVVSIESPEHHKILGKALFVIVCFLKDYTEGMTGSLNHFLFGEMRDQRYRLIAAADRELTKDRFKFFMRVITRKPELVNNLVLTHQTQ
;
A
#
# COMPACT_ATOMS: atom_id res chain seq x y z
N MET A 1 -20.86 -13.99 0.89
CA MET A 1 -19.93 -13.21 0.05
C MET A 1 -19.52 -11.98 0.84
N SER A 2 -18.23 -11.67 0.97
CA SER A 2 -17.79 -10.45 1.65
C SER A 2 -18.01 -9.22 0.76
N LYS A 3 -18.56 -8.15 1.32
CA LYS A 3 -18.84 -6.90 0.60
C LYS A 3 -17.54 -6.12 0.36
N ALA A 4 -17.44 -5.45 -0.79
CA ALA A 4 -16.36 -4.52 -1.06
C ALA A 4 -16.29 -3.42 0.01
N ILE A 5 -15.08 -3.00 0.36
CA ILE A 5 -14.79 -2.01 1.41
C ILE A 5 -14.25 -0.70 0.85
N ILE A 6 -14.42 -0.47 -0.45
CA ILE A 6 -13.83 0.65 -1.19
C ILE A 6 -14.93 1.61 -1.64
N ASP A 7 -14.64 2.90 -1.60
CA ASP A 7 -15.40 3.95 -2.27
C ASP A 7 -14.67 4.40 -3.52
N THR A 8 -15.24 4.08 -4.68
CA THR A 8 -14.62 4.39 -5.97
C THR A 8 -14.75 5.85 -6.39
N ASN A 9 -15.56 6.64 -5.68
CA ASN A 9 -15.78 8.07 -5.98
C ASN A 9 -14.79 8.98 -5.23
N HIS A 10 -14.15 8.47 -4.18
CA HIS A 10 -13.15 9.20 -3.40
C HIS A 10 -11.77 8.60 -3.64
N VAL A 11 -10.94 9.32 -4.40
CA VAL A 11 -9.64 8.83 -4.88
C VAL A 11 -8.52 9.66 -4.27
N TRP A 12 -7.57 8.97 -3.65
CA TRP A 12 -6.28 9.52 -3.25
C TRP A 12 -5.32 9.44 -4.42
N THR A 13 -4.54 10.48 -4.62
CA THR A 13 -3.51 10.51 -5.66
C THR A 13 -2.14 10.49 -5.00
N VAL A 14 -1.38 9.42 -5.23
CA VAL A 14 0.01 9.30 -4.80
C VAL A 14 0.90 9.54 -6.02
N LEU A 15 1.70 10.61 -6.00
CA LEU A 15 2.69 10.89 -7.03
C LEU A 15 4.03 10.28 -6.62
N MET A 16 4.60 9.43 -7.47
CA MET A 16 5.86 8.74 -7.21
C MET A 16 6.92 9.07 -8.28
N ASP A 17 8.15 9.33 -7.85
CA ASP A 17 9.33 9.36 -8.73
C ASP A 17 9.86 7.93 -8.87
N VAL A 18 9.86 7.37 -10.07
CA VAL A 18 10.39 6.02 -10.32
C VAL A 18 11.78 6.03 -10.96
N GLY A 19 12.46 7.17 -10.90
CA GLY A 19 13.74 7.39 -11.55
C GLY A 19 13.62 7.71 -13.03
N ALA A 20 14.76 7.92 -13.68
CA ALA A 20 14.84 8.25 -15.12
C ALA A 20 13.96 9.46 -15.54
N LYS A 21 13.76 10.42 -14.63
CA LYS A 21 12.88 11.60 -14.81
C LYS A 21 11.41 11.24 -15.08
N LYS A 22 10.96 10.06 -14.64
CA LYS A 22 9.59 9.60 -14.80
C LYS A 22 8.83 9.71 -13.49
N MET A 23 7.75 10.46 -13.54
CA MET A 23 6.74 10.49 -12.48
C MET A 23 5.60 9.54 -12.83
N VAL A 24 5.08 8.85 -11.82
CA VAL A 24 3.92 7.96 -11.93
C VAL A 24 2.88 8.38 -10.92
N GLU A 25 1.67 8.63 -11.40
CA GLU A 25 0.50 8.81 -10.54
C GLU A 25 -0.12 7.46 -10.24
N LEU A 26 -0.36 7.23 -8.95
CA LEU A 26 -0.99 6.02 -8.44
C LEU A 26 -2.33 6.40 -7.78
N PRO A 27 -3.46 6.20 -8.48
CA PRO A 27 -4.78 6.43 -7.90
C PRO A 27 -5.13 5.30 -6.92
N LEU A 28 -5.55 5.66 -5.72
CA LEU A 28 -5.96 4.72 -4.67
C LEU A 28 -7.36 5.09 -4.18
N PHE A 29 -8.26 4.12 -4.16
CA PHE A 29 -9.64 4.33 -3.76
C PHE A 29 -9.79 4.26 -2.24
N GLN A 30 -10.57 5.17 -1.67
CA GLN A 30 -10.77 5.30 -0.22
C GLN A 30 -11.34 4.02 0.38
N VAL A 31 -10.76 3.56 1.48
CA VAL A 31 -11.29 2.46 2.28
C VAL A 31 -12.35 3.00 3.25
N THR A 32 -13.55 2.41 3.19
CA THR A 32 -14.74 2.84 3.95
C THR A 32 -14.86 2.17 5.32
N LYS A 33 -13.97 1.22 5.63
CA LYS A 33 -13.98 0.46 6.88
C LYS A 33 -12.70 0.70 7.67
N ASP A 34 -12.84 0.81 8.98
CA ASP A 34 -11.67 0.87 9.85
C ASP A 34 -10.96 -0.49 9.88
N ILE A 35 -9.82 -0.52 9.20
CA ILE A 35 -8.91 -1.67 9.16
C ILE A 35 -7.57 -1.19 9.67
N PHE A 36 -7.12 -1.84 10.74
CA PHE A 36 -5.85 -1.56 11.38
C PHE A 36 -4.91 -2.73 11.19
N VAL A 37 -3.63 -2.42 11.05
CA VAL A 37 -2.53 -3.35 11.25
C VAL A 37 -1.79 -2.98 12.54
N ASP A 38 -1.08 -3.95 13.11
CA ASP A 38 -0.41 -3.81 14.39
C ASP A 38 0.66 -2.70 14.37
N ALA A 39 1.00 -2.15 15.54
CA ALA A 39 1.98 -1.07 15.65
C ALA A 39 3.39 -1.48 15.20
N ASP A 40 3.71 -2.77 15.28
CA ASP A 40 4.99 -3.34 14.82
C ASP A 40 4.99 -3.72 13.34
N PHE A 41 3.91 -3.42 12.59
CA PHE A 41 3.75 -3.85 11.20
C PHE A 41 4.88 -3.33 10.30
N THR A 42 5.23 -2.04 10.41
CA THR A 42 6.32 -1.46 9.62
C THR A 42 7.66 -2.12 9.94
N ASP A 43 7.89 -2.50 11.20
CA ASP A 43 9.14 -3.11 11.61
C ASP A 43 9.23 -4.58 11.17
N LYS A 44 8.10 -5.31 11.17
CA LYS A 44 8.00 -6.62 10.53
C LYS A 44 8.33 -6.56 9.04
N ILE A 45 7.80 -5.57 8.32
CA ILE A 45 8.13 -5.38 6.89
C ILE A 45 9.60 -5.04 6.70
N LYS A 46 10.19 -4.17 7.53
CA LYS A 46 11.63 -3.86 7.47
C LYS A 46 12.49 -5.10 7.73
N GLN A 47 12.12 -5.95 8.68
CA GLN A 47 12.81 -7.21 8.90
C GLN A 47 12.73 -8.10 7.65
N LEU A 48 11.55 -8.25 7.06
CA LEU A 48 11.38 -9.01 5.82
C LEU A 48 12.22 -8.44 4.67
N MET A 49 12.44 -7.12 4.60
CA MET A 49 13.34 -6.49 3.63
C MET A 49 14.81 -6.90 3.80
N LEU A 50 15.26 -7.15 5.03
CA LEU A 50 16.61 -7.66 5.28
C LEU A 50 16.75 -9.13 4.83
N GLU A 51 15.66 -9.89 4.91
CA GLU A 51 15.62 -11.31 4.58
C GLU A 51 15.33 -11.59 3.09
N ASN A 52 14.69 -10.65 2.39
CA ASN A 52 14.18 -10.83 1.03
C ASN A 52 14.67 -9.68 0.12
N ALA A 53 15.64 -9.96 -0.75
CA ALA A 53 16.28 -8.95 -1.60
C ALA A 53 15.32 -8.22 -2.57
N HIS A 54 14.18 -8.82 -2.90
CA HIS A 54 13.15 -8.23 -3.74
C HIS A 54 12.16 -7.35 -2.96
N TYR A 55 12.34 -7.18 -1.65
CA TYR A 55 11.60 -6.25 -0.82
C TYR A 55 12.50 -5.04 -0.58
N LEU A 56 12.10 -3.90 -1.14
CA LEU A 56 12.96 -2.73 -1.27
C LEU A 56 12.43 -1.57 -0.41
N PRO A 57 13.29 -0.89 0.36
CA PRO A 57 12.92 0.39 0.92
C PRO A 57 12.84 1.44 -0.19
N GLY A 58 11.81 2.29 -0.15
CA GLY A 58 11.64 3.44 -1.03
C GLY A 58 11.57 4.75 -0.26
N ASN A 59 11.98 5.83 -0.91
CA ASN A 59 11.77 7.21 -0.49
C ASN A 59 11.47 8.00 -1.76
N ASN A 60 10.33 7.70 -2.37
CA ASN A 60 10.06 8.15 -3.73
C ASN A 60 8.62 8.61 -3.94
N VAL A 61 7.84 8.75 -2.86
CA VAL A 61 6.57 9.48 -2.92
C VAL A 61 6.88 10.98 -2.88
N VAL A 62 6.50 11.70 -3.92
CA VAL A 62 6.71 13.15 -4.04
C VAL A 62 5.59 13.91 -3.33
N SER A 63 4.35 13.46 -3.54
CA SER A 63 3.18 14.05 -2.90
C SER A 63 2.05 13.05 -2.75
N ILE A 64 1.24 13.26 -1.71
CA ILE A 64 -0.03 12.56 -1.51
C ILE A 64 -1.13 13.62 -1.46
N GLU A 65 -2.17 13.43 -2.26
CA GLU A 65 -3.34 14.31 -2.32
C GLU A 65 -4.58 13.54 -1.88
N SER A 66 -5.37 14.15 -1.00
CA SER A 66 -6.64 13.58 -0.53
C SER A 66 -7.74 13.71 -1.60
N PRO A 67 -8.87 12.98 -1.46
CA PRO A 67 -10.02 13.09 -2.37
C PRO A 67 -10.59 14.51 -2.48
N GLU A 68 -10.37 15.36 -1.48
CA GLU A 68 -10.78 16.77 -1.45
C GLU A 68 -9.74 17.73 -2.05
N HIS A 69 -8.73 17.19 -2.75
CA HIS A 69 -7.63 17.95 -3.38
C HIS A 69 -6.70 18.67 -2.38
N HIS A 70 -6.64 18.19 -1.15
CA HIS A 70 -5.69 18.69 -0.16
C HIS A 70 -4.38 17.88 -0.22
N LYS A 71 -3.26 18.59 -0.39
CA LYS A 71 -1.94 17.98 -0.27
C LYS A 71 -1.66 17.65 1.19
N ILE A 72 -1.34 16.38 1.46
CA ILE A 72 -0.89 15.94 2.76
C ILE A 72 0.61 16.21 2.90
N LEU A 73 1.01 16.75 4.04
CA LEU A 73 2.39 17.04 4.39
C LEU A 73 2.80 16.18 5.59
N GLY A 74 4.03 15.67 5.56
CA GLY A 74 4.66 14.99 6.68
C GLY A 74 4.76 13.47 6.53
N LYS A 75 5.34 12.81 7.55
CA LYS A 75 5.70 11.39 7.53
C LYS A 75 4.61 10.44 8.03
N ALA A 76 3.42 10.96 8.33
CA ALA A 76 2.35 10.15 8.93
C ALA A 76 1.74 9.12 7.95
N LEU A 77 2.09 9.19 6.67
CA LEU A 77 1.60 8.28 5.63
C LEU A 77 2.75 7.49 5.01
N PHE A 78 2.47 6.23 4.68
CA PHE A 78 3.35 5.39 3.88
C PHE A 78 2.54 4.56 2.88
N VAL A 79 3.21 4.15 1.81
CA VAL A 79 2.62 3.35 0.73
C VAL A 79 3.36 2.03 0.61
N ILE A 80 2.61 0.94 0.46
CA ILE A 80 3.13 -0.35 0.04
C ILE A 80 2.73 -0.56 -1.41
N VAL A 81 3.72 -0.70 -2.28
CA VAL A 81 3.54 -1.08 -3.68
C VAL A 81 4.00 -2.52 -3.82
N CYS A 82 3.07 -3.45 -4.02
CA CYS A 82 3.37 -4.86 -4.21
C CYS A 82 3.05 -5.31 -5.64
N PHE A 83 4.00 -5.96 -6.28
CA PHE A 83 3.84 -6.69 -7.53
C PHE A 83 3.98 -8.17 -7.23
N LEU A 84 2.99 -8.97 -7.60
CA LEU A 84 3.02 -10.41 -7.34
C LEU A 84 3.63 -11.11 -8.56
N LYS A 85 4.01 -12.38 -8.42
CA LYS A 85 4.40 -13.18 -9.58
C LYS A 85 3.17 -13.55 -10.41
N ASP A 86 3.36 -13.74 -11.72
CA ASP A 86 2.31 -13.96 -12.73
C ASP A 86 1.22 -14.96 -12.30
N TYR A 87 1.62 -16.09 -11.70
CA TYR A 87 0.67 -17.10 -11.21
C TYR A 87 -0.29 -16.53 -10.15
N THR A 88 0.25 -15.77 -9.19
CA THR A 88 -0.55 -15.18 -8.11
C THR A 88 -1.37 -13.99 -8.65
N GLU A 89 -0.77 -13.16 -9.52
CA GLU A 89 -1.49 -12.06 -10.19
C GLU A 89 -2.67 -12.57 -11.03
N GLY A 90 -2.53 -13.70 -11.72
CA GLY A 90 -3.63 -14.30 -12.47
C GLY A 90 -4.82 -14.73 -11.61
N MET A 91 -4.59 -15.00 -10.31
CA MET A 91 -5.65 -15.36 -9.36
C MET A 91 -6.27 -14.15 -8.67
N THR A 92 -5.47 -13.12 -8.39
CA THR A 92 -5.89 -12.02 -7.50
C THR A 92 -5.95 -10.65 -8.16
N GLY A 93 -5.43 -10.50 -9.37
CA GLY A 93 -5.18 -9.22 -10.01
C GLY A 93 -3.85 -8.58 -9.61
N SER A 94 -3.49 -7.52 -10.33
CA SER A 94 -2.19 -6.81 -10.23
C SER A 94 -2.23 -5.53 -9.38
N LEU A 95 -3.42 -5.08 -8.95
CA LEU A 95 -3.60 -3.80 -8.24
C LEU A 95 -3.40 -3.94 -6.71
N ASN A 96 -2.19 -4.34 -6.30
CA ASN A 96 -1.87 -4.68 -4.91
C ASN A 96 -1.09 -3.55 -4.23
N HIS A 97 -1.71 -2.37 -4.17
CA HIS A 97 -1.09 -1.18 -3.60
C HIS A 97 -1.98 -0.59 -2.50
N PHE A 98 -1.34 -0.13 -1.42
CA PHE A 98 -2.02 0.24 -0.19
C PHE A 98 -1.41 1.51 0.41
N LEU A 99 -2.25 2.47 0.76
CA LEU A 99 -1.89 3.66 1.52
C LEU A 99 -2.29 3.46 2.98
N PHE A 100 -1.33 3.64 3.88
CA PHE A 100 -1.54 3.56 5.32
C PHE A 100 -1.25 4.91 5.97
N GLY A 101 -1.96 5.19 7.07
CA GLY A 101 -1.66 6.30 7.95
C GLY A 101 -1.42 5.84 9.37
N GLU A 102 -0.43 6.45 10.01
CA GLU A 102 -0.13 6.30 11.43
C GLU A 102 -1.20 7.02 12.26
N MET A 103 -1.75 6.31 13.24
CA MET A 103 -2.73 6.81 14.19
C MET A 103 -2.04 7.24 15.48
N ARG A 104 -2.74 8.03 16.31
CA ARG A 104 -2.20 8.52 17.60
C ARG A 104 -1.80 7.40 18.57
N ASP A 105 -2.37 6.21 18.43
CA ASP A 105 -2.10 5.03 19.24
C ASP A 105 -1.01 4.13 18.62
N GLN A 106 -0.21 4.67 17.69
CA GLN A 106 0.88 3.99 16.97
C GLN A 106 0.42 2.81 16.09
N ARG A 107 -0.88 2.55 15.95
CA ARG A 107 -1.39 1.61 14.96
C ARG A 107 -1.44 2.27 13.60
N TYR A 108 -1.42 1.46 12.55
CA TYR A 108 -1.57 1.96 11.19
C TYR A 108 -2.95 1.61 10.64
N ARG A 109 -3.65 2.60 10.12
CA ARG A 109 -4.95 2.43 9.46
C ARG A 109 -4.74 2.34 7.96
N LEU A 110 -5.40 1.36 7.33
CA LEU A 110 -5.51 1.32 5.88
C LEU A 110 -6.45 2.45 5.43
N ILE A 111 -5.92 3.42 4.67
CA ILE A 111 -6.65 4.58 4.18
C ILE A 111 -7.23 4.32 2.79
N ALA A 112 -6.41 3.81 1.86
CA ALA A 112 -6.80 3.64 0.48
C ALA A 112 -6.10 2.43 -0.17
N ALA A 113 -6.68 1.90 -1.25
CA ALA A 113 -6.11 0.79 -2.00
C ALA A 113 -6.39 0.88 -3.50
N ALA A 114 -5.54 0.28 -4.33
CA ALA A 114 -5.72 0.29 -5.80
C ALA A 114 -6.82 -0.68 -6.28
N ASP A 115 -7.09 -1.75 -5.54
CA ASP A 115 -8.11 -2.75 -5.88
C ASP A 115 -9.53 -2.20 -5.64
N ARG A 116 -10.31 -2.00 -6.72
CA ARG A 116 -11.70 -1.52 -6.68
C ARG A 116 -12.66 -2.51 -6.04
N GLU A 117 -12.29 -3.78 -6.02
CA GLU A 117 -13.10 -4.88 -5.48
C GLU A 117 -12.57 -5.36 -4.13
N LEU A 118 -11.67 -4.58 -3.49
CA LEU A 118 -11.06 -4.99 -2.24
C LEU A 118 -12.15 -5.34 -1.21
N THR A 119 -12.04 -6.53 -0.65
CA THR A 119 -12.80 -6.98 0.51
C THR A 119 -11.84 -7.16 1.69
N LYS A 120 -12.39 -7.31 2.91
CA LYS A 120 -11.58 -7.63 4.10
C LYS A 120 -10.77 -8.92 3.92
N ASP A 121 -11.33 -9.92 3.27
CA ASP A 121 -10.68 -11.22 3.07
C ASP A 121 -9.56 -11.12 2.04
N ARG A 122 -9.78 -10.37 0.95
CA ARG A 122 -8.74 -10.06 -0.05
C ARG A 122 -7.59 -9.29 0.59
N PHE A 123 -7.89 -8.25 1.39
CA PHE A 123 -6.85 -7.52 2.13
C PHE A 123 -6.03 -8.44 3.04
N LYS A 124 -6.69 -9.26 3.86
CA LYS A 124 -6.01 -10.24 4.73
C LYS A 124 -5.17 -11.23 3.95
N PHE A 125 -5.64 -11.67 2.79
CA PHE A 125 -4.89 -12.54 1.90
C PHE A 125 -3.59 -11.87 1.45
N PHE A 126 -3.64 -10.63 0.94
CA PHE A 126 -2.45 -9.91 0.52
C PHE A 126 -1.47 -9.66 1.66
N MET A 127 -1.96 -9.26 2.84
CA MET A 127 -1.10 -9.08 4.01
C MET A 127 -0.41 -10.40 4.41
N ARG A 128 -1.10 -11.54 4.28
CA ARG A 128 -0.51 -12.86 4.52
C ARG A 128 0.53 -13.23 3.46
N VAL A 129 0.28 -12.92 2.19
CA VAL A 129 1.26 -13.17 1.12
C VAL A 129 2.52 -12.37 1.37
N ILE A 130 2.38 -11.07 1.63
CA ILE A 130 3.50 -10.16 1.93
C ILE A 130 4.29 -10.62 3.16
N THR A 131 3.63 -11.07 4.22
CA THR A 131 4.32 -11.36 5.49
C THR A 131 4.77 -12.80 5.67
N ARG A 132 4.14 -13.77 4.98
CA ARG A 132 4.37 -15.21 5.21
C ARG A 132 4.70 -16.01 3.95
N LYS A 133 4.52 -15.43 2.76
CA LYS A 133 4.81 -16.09 1.48
C LYS A 133 5.58 -15.17 0.53
N PRO A 134 6.73 -14.61 0.96
CA PRO A 134 7.48 -13.65 0.15
C PRO A 134 7.93 -14.23 -1.20
N GLU A 135 8.03 -15.54 -1.34
CA GLU A 135 8.33 -16.24 -2.59
C GLU A 135 7.28 -16.04 -3.69
N LEU A 136 6.04 -15.64 -3.33
CA LEU A 136 4.96 -15.33 -4.28
C LEU A 136 4.97 -13.87 -4.74
N VAL A 137 5.80 -13.03 -4.12
CA VAL A 137 5.95 -11.62 -4.44
C VAL A 137 7.09 -11.46 -5.43
N ASN A 138 6.86 -10.69 -6.49
CA ASN A 138 7.88 -10.33 -7.47
C ASN A 138 8.73 -9.16 -6.95
N ASN A 139 8.06 -8.09 -6.50
CA ASN A 139 8.71 -6.94 -5.86
C ASN A 139 7.76 -6.31 -4.85
N LEU A 140 8.28 -5.87 -3.71
CA LEU A 140 7.55 -5.05 -2.76
C LEU A 140 8.35 -3.80 -2.40
N VAL A 141 7.72 -2.64 -2.50
CA VAL A 141 8.31 -1.37 -2.08
C VAL A 141 7.52 -0.82 -0.91
N LEU A 142 8.18 -0.58 0.22
CA LEU A 142 7.66 0.24 1.32
C LEU A 142 8.24 1.63 1.17
N THR A 143 7.41 2.63 0.88
CA THR A 143 7.86 3.98 0.54
C THR A 143 7.11 5.06 1.30
N HIS A 144 7.80 6.18 1.53
CA HIS A 144 7.31 7.33 2.26
C HIS A 144 7.49 8.59 1.42
N GLN A 145 6.82 9.67 1.84
CA GLN A 145 7.03 10.98 1.23
C GLN A 145 8.47 11.46 1.43
N THR A 146 9.12 11.89 0.36
CA THR A 146 10.43 12.55 0.39
C THR A 146 10.31 13.87 1.15
N GLN A 147 11.24 14.11 2.08
CA GLN A 147 11.31 15.37 2.84
C GLN A 147 11.83 16.52 1.99
#